data_AF-A0A2A6F6M8-F1
#
_entry.id   AF-A0A2A6F6M8-F1
#
_cell.length_a   1.000
_cell.length_b   1.000
_cell.length_c   1.000
_cell.angle_alpha   90.00
_cell.angle_beta   90.00
_cell.angle_gamma   90.00
#
_symmetry.space_group_name_H-M   'P 1'
#
loop_
_entity.id
_entity.type
_entity.pdbx_description
1 polymer ?
#
loop_
_entity_poly.entity_id
_entity_poly.type
_entity_poly.pdbx_seq_one_letter_code
_entity_poly.pdbx_strand_id
1 'polypeptide(L)'
;MSLYDPKNTYTPSLAASQPWNDLEGFYVSLTKNAFHQQPMVDLIRHIRSAYAENRFHAFTSMHTLIVSINDPIEFNRENLRIDYNPHDASLNFNYLSKPFQPAEFVRRYPARLGIEKFDNFVKMIGW
;
A
#
# COMPACT_ATOMS: atom_id res chain seq x y z
N MET A 1 -18.34 -25.05 31.04
CA MET A 1 -17.22 -24.08 30.95
C MET A 1 -16.07 -24.77 30.26
N SER A 2 -15.86 -24.49 28.97
CA SER A 2 -14.69 -24.97 28.23
C SER A 2 -13.81 -23.78 27.95
N LEU A 3 -12.75 -23.62 28.74
CA LEU A 3 -11.68 -22.66 28.48
C LEU A 3 -10.80 -23.23 27.38
N TYR A 4 -11.26 -23.11 26.13
CA TYR A 4 -10.35 -23.13 24.99
C TYR A 4 -9.65 -21.78 25.00
N ASP A 5 -8.39 -21.75 25.44
CA ASP A 5 -7.47 -20.64 25.17
C ASP A 5 -6.51 -21.11 24.08
N PRO A 6 -6.86 -20.92 22.79
CA PRO A 6 -5.94 -21.25 21.71
C PRO A 6 -4.86 -20.18 21.73
N LYS A 7 -3.74 -20.50 22.40
CA LYS A 7 -2.47 -19.78 22.27
C LYS A 7 -2.29 -19.39 20.80
N ASN A 8 -2.35 -18.09 20.56
CA ASN A 8 -2.28 -17.39 19.29
C ASN A 8 -1.37 -18.11 18.26
N THR A 9 -1.93 -18.99 17.43
CA THR A 9 -1.24 -19.73 16.36
C THR A 9 -1.03 -18.82 15.15
N TYR A 10 -0.53 -17.61 15.38
CA TYR A 10 -0.25 -16.67 14.31
C TYR A 10 1.10 -17.00 13.68
N THR A 11 1.08 -17.31 12.38
CA THR A 11 2.29 -17.39 11.56
C THR A 11 2.31 -16.18 10.63
N PRO A 12 3.29 -15.26 10.78
CA PRO A 12 3.42 -14.12 9.89
C PRO A 12 3.57 -14.56 8.43
N SER A 13 2.80 -13.96 7.54
CA SER A 13 2.99 -14.11 6.10
C SER A 13 3.85 -12.94 5.62
N LEU A 14 5.08 -13.22 5.22
CA LEU A 14 6.07 -12.21 4.85
C LEU A 14 6.26 -12.17 3.34
N ALA A 15 6.37 -10.96 2.80
CA ALA A 15 6.79 -10.69 1.43
C ALA A 15 8.08 -9.88 1.43
N ALA A 16 8.97 -10.20 0.49
CA ALA A 16 10.12 -9.36 0.23
C ALA A 16 9.68 -8.04 -0.42
N SER A 17 10.31 -6.94 -0.02
CA SER A 17 10.15 -5.68 -0.73
C SER A 17 10.71 -5.77 -2.15
N GLN A 18 10.10 -5.03 -3.07
CA GLN A 18 10.54 -4.91 -4.46
C GLN A 18 11.24 -3.57 -4.66
N PRO A 19 12.27 -3.49 -5.52
CA PRO A 19 12.89 -2.22 -5.89
C PRO A 19 11.86 -1.25 -6.47
N TRP A 20 11.91 0.02 -6.06
CA TRP A 20 10.99 1.06 -6.54
C TRP A 20 10.99 1.22 -8.07
N ASN A 21 12.14 1.00 -8.72
CA ASN A 21 12.26 1.05 -10.18
C ASN A 21 11.43 -0.04 -10.87
N ASP A 22 11.38 -1.25 -10.29
CA ASP A 22 10.61 -2.37 -10.82
C ASP A 22 9.10 -2.11 -10.63
N LEU A 23 8.72 -1.54 -9.48
CA LEU A 23 7.35 -1.11 -9.21
C LEU A 23 6.89 -0.03 -10.18
N GLU A 24 7.70 1.02 -10.39
CA GLU A 24 7.40 2.06 -11.37
C GLU A 24 7.25 1.46 -12.77
N GLY A 25 8.19 0.60 -13.18
CA GLY A 25 8.17 -0.09 -14.48
C GLY A 25 6.91 -0.92 -14.69
N PHE A 26 6.46 -1.64 -13.65
CA PHE A 26 5.21 -2.40 -13.68
C PHE A 26 4.01 -1.50 -13.97
N TYR A 27 3.80 -0.42 -13.22
CA TYR A 27 2.65 0.46 -13.46
C TYR A 27 2.74 1.24 -14.77
N VAL A 28 3.95 1.64 -15.20
CA VAL A 28 4.17 2.23 -16.54
C VAL A 28 3.82 1.23 -17.64
N SER A 29 4.04 -0.07 -17.44
CA SER A 29 3.60 -1.08 -18.42
C SER A 29 2.07 -1.17 -18.52
N LEU A 30 1.35 -0.96 -17.40
CA LEU A 30 -0.11 -0.99 -17.37
C LEU A 30 -0.76 0.24 -18.00
N THR A 31 -0.07 1.39 -18.04
CA THR A 31 -0.59 2.58 -18.75
C THR A 31 -0.65 2.37 -20.26
N LYS A 32 0.23 1.54 -20.82
CA LYS A 32 0.27 1.23 -22.25
C LYS A 32 -0.86 0.30 -22.69
N ASN A 33 -1.37 -0.54 -21.78
CA ASN A 33 -2.14 -1.72 -22.16
C ASN A 33 -3.64 -1.70 -21.84
N ALA A 34 -4.16 -0.91 -20.88
CA ALA A 34 -5.63 -0.68 -20.75
C ALA A 34 -6.12 0.21 -19.57
N PHE A 35 -5.30 0.65 -18.61
CA PHE A 35 -5.88 1.03 -17.29
C PHE A 35 -5.66 2.48 -16.84
N HIS A 36 -5.15 3.38 -17.70
CA HIS A 36 -4.86 4.78 -17.35
C HIS A 36 -4.20 4.93 -15.95
N GLN A 37 -3.26 4.02 -15.63
CA GLN A 37 -2.61 3.89 -14.31
C GLN A 37 -1.60 5.01 -13.98
N GLN A 38 -1.66 6.13 -14.71
CA GLN A 38 -0.77 7.27 -14.49
C GLN A 38 -0.80 7.77 -13.04
N PRO A 39 -1.96 7.82 -12.35
CA PRO A 39 -1.98 8.20 -10.93
C PRO A 39 -1.13 7.31 -10.01
N MET A 40 -1.05 6.00 -10.29
CA MET A 40 -0.19 5.09 -9.52
C MET A 40 1.29 5.35 -9.82
N VAL A 41 1.63 5.60 -11.08
CA VAL A 41 3.00 5.96 -11.49
C VAL A 41 3.44 7.26 -10.80
N ASP A 42 2.57 8.28 -10.80
CA ASP A 42 2.86 9.57 -10.18
C ASP A 42 3.02 9.43 -8.66
N LEU A 43 2.17 8.62 -8.02
CA LEU A 43 2.27 8.32 -6.60
C LEU A 43 3.59 7.60 -6.25
N ILE A 44 3.99 6.59 -7.02
CA ILE A 44 5.25 5.86 -6.80
C ILE A 44 6.45 6.79 -6.93
N ARG A 45 6.47 7.62 -7.97
CA ARG A 45 7.54 8.61 -8.18
C ARG A 45 7.62 9.60 -7.03
N HIS A 46 6.46 10.09 -6.58
CA HIS A 46 6.39 10.96 -5.41
C HIS A 46 6.98 10.28 -4.18
N ILE A 47 6.53 9.07 -3.84
CA ILE A 47 7.01 8.32 -2.66
C ILE A 47 8.53 8.16 -2.71
N ARG A 48 9.09 7.71 -3.84
CA ARG A 48 10.53 7.54 -4.03
C ARG A 48 11.29 8.87 -3.82
N SER A 49 10.77 9.96 -4.37
CA SER A 49 11.44 11.27 -4.31
C SER A 49 11.33 11.95 -2.95
N ALA A 50 10.18 11.85 -2.28
CA ALA A 50 9.86 12.63 -1.09
C ALA A 50 10.34 11.97 0.20
N TYR A 51 10.44 10.63 0.24
CA TYR A 51 10.69 9.89 1.47
C TYR A 51 12.05 9.19 1.54
N ALA A 52 12.94 9.47 0.57
CA ALA A 52 14.22 8.81 0.37
C ALA A 52 14.11 7.28 0.20
N GLU A 53 15.02 6.71 -0.59
CA GLU A 53 15.18 5.26 -0.65
C GLU A 53 15.49 4.77 0.78
N ASN A 54 14.72 3.79 1.29
CA ASN A 54 14.83 3.13 2.61
C ASN A 54 13.89 3.57 3.73
N ARG A 55 13.05 4.62 3.59
CA ARG A 55 11.99 4.84 4.60
C ARG A 55 10.82 3.89 4.41
N PHE A 56 10.46 3.67 3.15
CA PHE A 56 9.33 2.84 2.77
C PHE A 56 9.77 1.68 1.90
N HIS A 57 9.14 0.55 2.18
CA HIS A 57 9.26 -0.69 1.45
C HIS A 57 7.93 -0.98 0.81
N ALA A 58 7.94 -1.49 -0.41
CA ALA A 58 6.71 -1.79 -1.12
C ALA A 58 6.83 -3.03 -1.98
N PHE A 59 5.68 -3.64 -2.27
CA PHE A 59 5.54 -4.64 -3.32
C PHE A 59 4.16 -4.49 -3.97
N THR A 60 3.96 -5.18 -5.09
CA THR A 60 2.67 -5.24 -5.77
C THR A 60 2.01 -6.60 -5.63
N SER A 61 0.70 -6.61 -5.43
CA SER A 61 -0.15 -7.79 -5.56
C SER A 61 -1.24 -7.51 -6.58
N MET A 62 -1.19 -8.19 -7.73
CA MET A 62 -2.00 -7.87 -8.91
C MET A 62 -1.86 -6.41 -9.35
N HIS A 63 -2.78 -5.52 -8.96
CA HIS A 63 -2.76 -4.08 -9.27
C HIS A 63 -2.65 -3.20 -8.02
N THR A 64 -2.63 -3.82 -6.83
CA THR A 64 -2.54 -3.13 -5.54
C THR A 64 -1.08 -2.85 -5.20
N LEU A 65 -0.78 -1.60 -4.88
CA LEU A 65 0.48 -1.21 -4.28
C LEU A 65 0.36 -1.40 -2.77
N ILE A 66 1.27 -2.15 -2.18
CA ILE A 66 1.34 -2.39 -0.74
C ILE A 66 2.59 -1.70 -0.23
N VAL A 67 2.43 -0.72 0.66
CA VAL A 67 3.52 0.09 1.24
C VAL A 67 3.59 -0.15 2.75
N SER A 68 4.80 -0.31 3.29
CA SER A 68 5.05 -0.48 4.72
C SER A 68 6.37 0.21 5.11
N ILE A 69 6.52 0.48 6.40
CA ILE A 69 7.79 0.88 7.02
C ILE A 69 8.67 -0.31 7.41
N ASN A 70 8.14 -1.54 7.33
CA ASN A 70 8.85 -2.76 7.71
C ASN A 70 9.41 -3.49 6.49
N ASP A 71 10.59 -4.08 6.63
CA ASP A 71 11.18 -5.03 5.67
C ASP A 71 11.76 -6.22 6.42
N PRO A 72 11.30 -7.46 6.18
CA PRO A 72 10.28 -7.87 5.20
C PRO A 72 8.87 -7.37 5.56
N ILE A 73 8.02 -7.23 4.54
CA ILE A 73 6.67 -6.71 4.69
C ILE A 73 5.74 -7.83 5.15
N GLU A 74 5.07 -7.66 6.28
CA GLU A 74 4.08 -8.61 6.80
C GLU A 74 2.69 -8.31 6.21
N PHE A 75 2.06 -9.29 5.57
CA PHE A 75 0.71 -9.15 5.05
C PHE A 75 -0.29 -8.86 6.18
N ASN A 76 -1.18 -7.90 5.94
CA ASN A 76 -2.24 -7.46 6.87
C ASN A 76 -1.73 -6.83 8.18
N ARG A 77 -0.46 -6.43 8.26
CA ARG A 77 0.07 -5.69 9.40
C ARG A 77 0.90 -4.50 8.97
N GLU A 78 0.68 -3.37 9.63
CA GLU A 78 1.40 -2.12 9.42
C GLU A 78 1.68 -1.84 7.93
N ASN A 79 0.67 -2.01 7.08
CA ASN A 79 0.76 -1.73 5.65
C ASN A 79 -0.44 -0.94 5.14
N LEU A 80 -0.15 -0.04 4.21
CA LEU A 80 -1.13 0.71 3.45
C LEU A 80 -1.26 0.04 2.07
N ARG A 81 -2.48 -0.31 1.71
CA ARG A 81 -2.84 -0.82 0.40
C ARG A 81 -3.47 0.28 -0.42
N ILE A 82 -2.99 0.43 -1.65
CA ILE A 82 -3.42 1.50 -2.54
C ILE A 82 -3.81 0.88 -3.88
N ASP A 83 -5.06 1.09 -4.26
CA ASP A 83 -5.64 0.64 -5.51
C ASP A 83 -6.20 1.81 -6.29
N TYR A 84 -5.89 1.88 -7.58
CA TYR A 84 -6.50 2.85 -8.48
C TYR A 84 -7.70 2.23 -9.21
N ASN A 85 -8.87 2.87 -9.08
CA ASN A 85 -10.03 2.55 -9.89
C ASN A 85 -10.12 3.53 -11.08
N PRO A 86 -9.91 3.05 -12.32
CA PRO A 86 -10.00 3.90 -13.50
C PRO A 86 -11.43 4.36 -13.81
N HIS A 87 -12.46 3.59 -13.39
CA HIS A 87 -13.86 3.91 -13.73
C HIS A 87 -14.34 5.24 -13.15
N ASP A 88 -13.83 5.64 -12.00
CA ASP A 88 -14.19 6.90 -11.35
C ASP A 88 -12.97 7.77 -10.99
N ALA A 89 -11.81 7.44 -11.57
CA ALA A 89 -10.55 8.13 -11.37
C ALA A 89 -10.24 8.38 -9.88
N SER A 90 -10.30 7.33 -9.08
CA SER A 90 -10.11 7.40 -7.63
C SER A 90 -9.05 6.41 -7.12
N LEU A 91 -8.39 6.78 -6.02
CA LEU A 91 -7.51 5.91 -5.28
C LEU A 91 -8.19 5.47 -3.99
N ASN A 92 -8.15 4.17 -3.73
CA ASN A 92 -8.62 3.55 -2.50
C ASN A 92 -7.42 3.28 -1.60
N PHE A 93 -7.43 3.88 -0.42
CA PHE A 93 -6.42 3.74 0.62
C PHE A 93 -7.00 2.85 1.72
N ASN A 94 -6.36 1.73 1.98
CA ASN A 94 -6.79 0.75 2.97
C ASN A 94 -5.62 0.43 3.91
N TYR A 95 -5.69 0.92 5.14
CA TYR A 95 -4.63 0.78 6.13
C TYR A 95 -4.94 -0.32 7.13
N LEU A 96 -4.02 -1.27 7.27
CA LEU A 96 -4.11 -2.40 8.19
C LEU A 96 -3.00 -2.24 9.23
N SER A 97 -3.34 -1.94 10.48
CA SER A 97 -2.37 -1.89 11.59
C SER A 97 -2.13 -3.27 12.20
N LYS A 98 -3.15 -4.14 12.27
CA LYS A 98 -3.05 -5.46 12.91
C LYS A 98 -3.54 -6.61 12.01
N PRO A 99 -2.89 -7.78 12.07
CA PRO A 99 -3.38 -8.99 11.39
C PRO A 99 -4.80 -9.35 11.83
N PHE A 100 -5.61 -9.81 10.87
CA PHE A 100 -6.99 -10.30 11.06
C PHE A 100 -7.97 -9.32 11.72
N GLN A 101 -7.57 -8.06 11.89
CA GLN A 101 -8.46 -7.00 12.28
C GLN A 101 -8.98 -6.30 11.03
N PRO A 102 -10.18 -5.68 11.10
CA PRO A 102 -10.60 -4.75 10.06
C PRO A 102 -9.54 -3.66 9.87
N ALA A 103 -9.53 -3.10 8.66
CA ALA A 103 -8.74 -1.93 8.36
C ALA A 103 -9.04 -0.80 9.35
N GLU A 104 -7.98 -0.17 9.86
CA GLU A 104 -8.12 0.96 10.77
C GLU A 104 -8.74 2.16 10.04
N PHE A 105 -8.47 2.28 8.74
CA PHE A 105 -9.33 3.06 7.86
C PHE A 105 -9.32 2.54 6.43
N VAL A 106 -10.46 2.78 5.76
CA VAL A 106 -10.61 2.65 4.31
C VAL A 106 -11.15 3.98 3.80
N ARG A 107 -10.40 4.64 2.92
CA ARG A 107 -10.79 5.94 2.37
C ARG A 107 -10.57 5.97 0.87
N ARG A 108 -11.52 6.58 0.17
CA ARG A 108 -11.48 6.75 -1.28
C ARG A 108 -11.30 8.22 -1.60
N TYR A 109 -10.38 8.52 -2.50
CA TYR A 109 -10.03 9.87 -2.88
C TYR A 109 -10.00 10.05 -4.39
N PRO A 110 -10.40 11.21 -4.93
CA PRO A 110 -10.08 11.56 -6.31
C PRO A 110 -8.58 11.42 -6.56
N ALA A 111 -8.19 10.81 -7.68
CA ALA A 111 -6.79 10.51 -7.98
C ALA A 111 -5.89 11.75 -7.96
N ARG A 112 -6.41 12.92 -8.36
CA ARG A 112 -5.70 14.21 -8.29
C ARG A 112 -5.26 14.61 -6.88
N LEU A 113 -5.91 14.07 -5.84
CA LEU A 113 -5.56 14.31 -4.44
C LEU A 113 -4.69 13.19 -3.86
N GLY A 114 -4.37 12.14 -4.62
CA GLY A 114 -3.70 10.94 -4.14
C GLY A 114 -2.41 11.21 -3.38
N ILE A 115 -1.54 12.04 -3.95
CA ILE A 115 -0.26 12.45 -3.34
C ILE A 115 -0.50 13.20 -2.02
N GLU A 116 -1.35 14.22 -2.03
CA GLU A 116 -1.67 14.99 -0.82
C GLU A 116 -2.25 14.09 0.29
N LYS A 117 -3.12 13.14 -0.08
CA LYS A 117 -3.73 12.22 0.88
C LYS A 117 -2.76 11.16 1.39
N PHE A 118 -1.80 10.73 0.57
CA PHE A 118 -0.69 9.92 1.03
C PHE A 118 0.17 10.66 2.06
N ASP A 119 0.58 11.89 1.77
CA ASP A 119 1.40 12.67 2.70
C ASP A 119 0.66 12.96 4.02
N ASN A 120 -0.64 13.23 3.96
CA ASN A 120 -1.48 13.38 5.14
C ASN A 120 -1.59 12.09 5.95
N PHE A 121 -1.69 10.93 5.28
CA PHE A 121 -1.67 9.63 5.94
C PHE A 121 -0.34 9.40 6.66
N VAL A 122 0.80 9.64 5.99
CA VAL A 122 2.12 9.47 6.58
C VAL A 122 2.25 10.30 7.86
N LYS A 123 1.84 11.58 7.81
CA LYS A 123 1.81 12.46 8.99
C LYS A 123 0.87 11.98 10.09
N MET A 124 -0.32 11.49 9.72
CA MET A 124 -1.35 11.06 10.67
C MET A 124 -0.93 9.82 11.45
N ILE A 125 -0.32 8.84 10.77
CA ILE A 125 0.13 7.59 11.41
C ILE A 125 1.50 7.75 12.08
N GLY A 126 2.28 8.78 11.68
CA GLY A 126 3.65 8.96 12.17
C GLY A 126 4.64 8.02 11.48
N TRP A 127 4.35 7.67 10.23
CA TRP A 127 5.23 6.93 9.33
C TRP A 127 6.35 7.80 8.81
#